data_AF-A0A972S5Z1-F1
#
_entry.id   AF-A0A972S5Z1-F1
#
_cell.length_a   1.000
_cell.length_b   1.000
_cell.length_c   1.000
_cell.angle_alpha   90.00
_cell.angle_beta   90.00
_cell.angle_gamma   90.00
#
_symmetry.space_group_name_H-M   'P 1'
#
loop_
_entity.id
_entity.type
_entity.pdbx_description
1 polymer ?
#
loop_
_entity_poly.entity_id
_entity_poly.type
_entity_poly.pdbx_seq_one_letter_code
_entity_poly.pdbx_strand_id
1 'polypeptide(L)'
;MESLRRWGRRLAFREALMVAAINLLVLGFFRKAGSDTYLIPDAFRMLGGGASDRITLMLVAGLLLILAGIFVKRRPDVNTRRVMGAILGGQVGSLFGLTVFLAIIVFASWTADYLREGEFYMAAASILMVLTNVLLFAILLRMPASSSSSTRQPYKKRILIMPLSIPNPDCCKASEDNQSPRKEEKSPCREKCKCEEECGKKILSSINRILLNPSQPHERCNWRVPLMSVEHHAKTLERIYVITSRESSKCFHIFREGVRGYLNKVKIEEIGPVDFNDYDEVLNRLLATLKVIRRDGYGDEDLTFNISGGTSAVTAALTVAAVREGHQAEYVEQKRKDPQDPPKLLRIDVRPGDVWRAMGFSPES
;
A
#
# COMPACT_ATOMS: atom_id res chain seq x y z
N MET A 1 -13.00 15.93 -9.68
CA MET A 1 -12.53 14.54 -9.51
C MET A 1 -13.55 13.48 -9.93
N GLU A 2 -14.84 13.62 -9.62
CA GLU A 2 -15.85 12.63 -10.05
C GLU A 2 -16.05 12.52 -11.56
N SER A 3 -15.87 13.61 -12.33
CA SER A 3 -15.95 13.58 -13.79
C SER A 3 -14.83 12.73 -14.41
N LEU A 4 -13.61 12.82 -13.90
CA LEU A 4 -12.45 11.99 -14.29
C LEU A 4 -12.66 10.50 -13.91
N ARG A 5 -13.23 10.21 -12.74
CA ARG A 5 -13.63 8.84 -12.35
C ARG A 5 -14.77 8.28 -13.21
N ARG A 6 -15.72 9.12 -13.65
CA ARG A 6 -16.78 8.72 -14.60
C ARG A 6 -16.21 8.48 -16.00
N TRP A 7 -15.25 9.29 -16.45
CA TRP A 7 -14.58 9.10 -17.74
C TRP A 7 -13.73 7.84 -17.78
N GLY A 8 -12.94 7.58 -16.73
CA GLY A 8 -12.13 6.37 -16.62
C GLY A 8 -12.95 5.07 -16.58
N ARG A 9 -14.15 5.12 -15.98
CA ARG A 9 -15.11 4.00 -15.97
C ARG A 9 -15.78 3.78 -17.32
N ARG A 10 -16.16 4.84 -18.03
CA ARG A 10 -16.71 4.74 -19.39
C ARG A 10 -15.68 4.21 -20.40
N LEU A 11 -14.41 4.62 -20.26
CA LEU A 11 -13.33 4.13 -21.13
C LEU A 11 -13.03 2.65 -20.87
N ALA A 12 -12.89 2.25 -19.61
CA ALA A 12 -12.70 0.84 -19.23
C ALA A 12 -13.88 -0.05 -19.66
N PHE A 13 -15.12 0.47 -19.56
CA PHE A 13 -16.31 -0.24 -20.00
C PHE A 13 -16.32 -0.44 -21.53
N ARG A 14 -15.97 0.58 -22.31
CA ARG A 14 -15.88 0.46 -23.79
C ARG A 14 -14.78 -0.51 -24.22
N GLU A 15 -13.64 -0.51 -23.55
CA GLU A 15 -12.54 -1.46 -23.82
C GLU A 15 -12.94 -2.89 -23.45
N ALA A 16 -13.59 -3.10 -22.31
CA ALA A 16 -14.12 -4.41 -21.91
C ALA A 16 -15.19 -4.92 -22.88
N LEU A 17 -16.09 -4.04 -23.36
CA LEU A 17 -17.12 -4.40 -24.33
C LEU A 17 -16.54 -4.77 -25.70
N MET A 18 -15.46 -4.08 -26.11
CA MET A 18 -14.74 -4.40 -27.35
C MET A 18 -14.06 -5.77 -27.26
N VAL A 19 -13.43 -6.09 -26.13
CA VAL A 19 -12.82 -7.41 -25.92
C VAL A 19 -13.87 -8.51 -25.78
N ALA A 20 -14.97 -8.25 -25.09
CA ALA A 20 -16.09 -9.17 -25.05
C ALA A 20 -16.68 -9.41 -26.45
N ALA A 21 -16.78 -8.37 -27.29
CA ALA A 21 -17.22 -8.51 -28.68
C ALA A 21 -16.22 -9.30 -29.52
N ILE A 22 -14.91 -9.11 -29.35
CA ILE A 22 -13.87 -9.91 -30.02
C ILE A 22 -13.95 -11.37 -29.57
N ASN A 23 -14.06 -11.64 -28.27
CA ASN A 23 -14.20 -13.00 -27.76
C ASN A 23 -15.52 -13.65 -28.18
N LEU A 24 -16.63 -12.91 -28.25
CA LEU A 24 -17.91 -13.39 -28.76
C LEU A 24 -17.89 -13.60 -30.28
N LEU A 25 -17.10 -12.82 -31.03
CA LEU A 25 -16.88 -13.06 -32.45
C LEU A 25 -16.04 -14.32 -32.67
N VAL A 26 -14.99 -14.52 -31.86
CA VAL A 26 -14.17 -15.75 -31.87
C VAL A 26 -15.03 -16.96 -31.47
N LEU A 27 -15.78 -16.87 -30.38
CA LEU A 27 -16.70 -17.92 -29.92
C LEU A 27 -17.88 -18.14 -30.86
N GLY A 28 -18.39 -17.09 -31.51
CA GLY A 28 -19.45 -17.16 -32.51
C GLY A 28 -18.97 -17.81 -33.81
N PHE A 29 -17.72 -17.55 -34.18
CA PHE A 29 -17.03 -18.27 -35.25
C PHE A 29 -16.93 -19.76 -34.92
N PHE A 30 -16.59 -20.12 -33.68
CA PHE A 30 -16.57 -21.51 -33.19
C PHE A 30 -17.96 -22.15 -33.03
N ARG A 31 -18.98 -21.39 -32.62
CA ARG A 31 -20.36 -21.89 -32.44
C ARG A 31 -21.06 -22.16 -33.77
N LYS A 32 -20.76 -21.37 -34.81
CA LYS A 32 -21.21 -21.67 -36.19
C LYS A 32 -20.48 -22.88 -36.78
N ALA A 33 -19.38 -23.30 -36.15
CA ALA A 33 -18.49 -24.38 -36.57
C ALA A 33 -18.81 -25.76 -35.93
N GLY A 34 -19.79 -25.87 -35.04
CA GLY A 34 -20.14 -27.17 -34.47
C GLY A 34 -21.21 -27.11 -33.38
N SER A 35 -22.45 -27.36 -33.79
CA SER A 35 -23.55 -27.78 -32.92
C SER A 35 -23.80 -29.25 -33.19
N ASP A 36 -22.86 -30.10 -32.80
CA ASP A 36 -23.12 -31.49 -32.39
C ASP A 36 -21.86 -32.02 -31.71
N THR A 37 -21.99 -32.30 -30.42
CA THR A 37 -20.93 -32.83 -29.57
C THR A 37 -20.60 -34.27 -29.95
N TYR A 38 -19.33 -34.52 -30.24
CA TYR A 38 -18.39 -35.48 -29.61
C TYR A 38 -17.28 -35.77 -30.64
N LEU A 39 -16.02 -35.72 -30.20
CA LEU A 39 -14.76 -35.78 -30.97
C LEU A 39 -14.25 -34.43 -31.49
N ILE A 40 -13.59 -33.69 -30.60
CA ILE A 40 -12.88 -32.43 -30.89
C ILE A 40 -11.83 -32.54 -32.03
N PRO A 41 -11.17 -33.70 -32.29
CA PRO A 41 -10.27 -33.80 -33.44
C PRO A 41 -10.98 -33.80 -34.80
N ASP A 42 -12.21 -34.33 -34.90
CA ASP A 42 -12.90 -34.51 -36.18
C ASP A 42 -13.79 -33.32 -36.57
N ALA A 43 -14.26 -32.53 -35.59
CA ALA A 43 -15.00 -31.29 -35.85
C ALA A 43 -14.15 -30.27 -36.65
N PHE A 44 -12.83 -30.28 -36.48
CA PHE A 44 -11.91 -29.46 -37.27
C PHE A 44 -11.58 -30.04 -38.65
N ARG A 45 -11.62 -31.38 -38.82
CA ARG A 45 -11.50 -32.00 -40.16
C ARG A 45 -12.72 -31.76 -41.03
N MET A 46 -13.91 -31.62 -40.44
CA MET A 46 -15.14 -31.24 -41.16
C MET A 46 -15.24 -29.74 -41.44
N LEU A 47 -14.56 -28.89 -40.66
CA LEU A 47 -14.27 -27.52 -41.06
C LEU A 47 -13.14 -27.54 -42.08
N GLY A 48 -13.46 -28.01 -43.29
CA GLY A 48 -12.66 -27.84 -44.50
C GLY A 48 -12.48 -26.36 -44.83
N GLY A 49 -11.87 -25.62 -43.91
CA GLY A 49 -11.45 -24.27 -44.07
C GLY A 49 -10.38 -24.32 -45.14
N GLY A 50 -10.79 -23.95 -46.35
CA GLY A 50 -9.87 -23.76 -47.45
C GLY A 50 -8.73 -22.84 -47.00
N ALA A 51 -7.69 -22.75 -47.82
CA ALA A 51 -6.56 -21.86 -47.54
C ALA A 51 -6.99 -20.45 -47.08
N SER A 52 -8.17 -19.98 -47.50
CA SER A 52 -8.82 -18.73 -47.04
C SER A 52 -8.99 -18.61 -45.52
N ASP A 53 -9.41 -19.67 -44.82
CA ASP A 53 -9.75 -19.59 -43.39
C ASP A 53 -8.46 -19.57 -42.55
N ARG A 54 -7.46 -20.30 -43.01
CA ARG A 54 -6.11 -20.31 -42.42
C ARG A 54 -5.43 -18.95 -42.60
N ILE A 55 -5.53 -18.35 -43.78
CA ILE A 55 -5.04 -17.00 -44.05
C ILE A 55 -5.77 -15.98 -43.18
N THR A 56 -7.09 -16.09 -43.04
CA THR A 56 -7.88 -15.19 -42.19
C THR A 56 -7.44 -15.26 -40.73
N LEU A 57 -7.23 -16.45 -40.18
CA LEU A 57 -6.75 -16.64 -38.81
C LEU A 57 -5.37 -16.00 -38.60
N MET A 58 -4.43 -16.21 -39.55
CA MET A 58 -3.10 -15.60 -39.48
C MET A 58 -3.15 -14.07 -39.57
N LEU A 59 -4.00 -13.52 -40.44
CA LEU A 59 -4.17 -12.06 -40.56
C LEU A 59 -4.76 -11.46 -39.28
N VAL A 60 -5.74 -12.11 -38.67
CA VAL A 60 -6.33 -11.66 -37.39
C VAL A 60 -5.28 -11.72 -36.28
N ALA A 61 -4.53 -12.81 -36.16
CA ALA A 61 -3.50 -12.94 -35.14
C ALA A 61 -2.34 -11.93 -35.34
N GLY A 62 -1.92 -11.72 -36.59
CA GLY A 62 -0.93 -10.70 -36.95
C GLY A 62 -1.41 -9.28 -36.62
N LEU A 63 -2.67 -8.95 -36.92
CA LEU A 63 -3.27 -7.66 -36.57
C LEU A 63 -3.32 -7.45 -35.05
N LEU A 64 -3.72 -8.47 -34.28
CA LEU A 64 -3.76 -8.40 -32.83
C LEU A 64 -2.37 -8.19 -32.22
N LEU A 65 -1.33 -8.86 -32.75
CA LEU A 65 0.05 -8.62 -32.31
C LEU A 65 0.53 -7.20 -32.61
N ILE A 66 0.24 -6.68 -33.79
CA ILE A 66 0.62 -5.30 -34.16
C ILE A 66 -0.07 -4.31 -33.22
N LEU A 67 -1.37 -4.48 -32.96
CA LEU A 67 -2.12 -3.63 -32.03
C LEU A 67 -1.54 -3.71 -30.61
N ALA A 68 -1.22 -4.91 -30.14
CA ALA A 68 -0.64 -5.12 -28.83
C ALA A 68 0.78 -4.51 -28.73
N GLY A 69 1.61 -4.64 -29.77
CA GLY A 69 2.93 -4.02 -29.85
C GLY A 69 2.88 -2.49 -29.88
N ILE A 70 1.96 -1.90 -30.66
CA ILE A 70 1.73 -0.44 -30.67
C ILE A 70 1.28 0.03 -29.28
N PHE A 71 0.42 -0.74 -28.62
CA PHE A 71 -0.07 -0.41 -27.29
C PHE A 71 1.04 -0.45 -26.23
N VAL A 72 1.87 -1.51 -26.22
CA VAL A 72 3.05 -1.62 -25.33
C VAL A 72 4.02 -0.47 -25.58
N LYS A 73 4.29 -0.14 -26.85
CA LYS A 73 5.17 1.00 -27.21
C LYS A 73 4.64 2.34 -26.72
N ARG A 74 3.31 2.51 -26.66
CA ARG A 74 2.64 3.70 -26.10
C ARG A 74 2.60 3.72 -24.57
N ARG A 75 3.02 2.65 -23.90
CA ARG A 75 2.97 2.46 -22.44
C ARG A 75 4.33 2.01 -21.89
N PRO A 76 5.34 2.91 -21.84
CA PRO A 76 6.65 2.58 -21.30
C PRO A 76 6.63 2.23 -19.79
N ASP A 77 5.51 2.46 -19.11
CA ASP A 77 5.26 2.09 -17.71
C ASP A 77 5.04 0.58 -17.49
N VAL A 78 4.76 -0.19 -18.54
CA VAL A 78 4.55 -1.64 -18.44
C VAL A 78 5.89 -2.36 -18.47
N ASN A 79 6.32 -2.87 -17.32
CA ASN A 79 7.51 -3.71 -17.21
C ASN A 79 7.20 -5.15 -17.64
N THR A 80 7.48 -5.47 -18.91
CA THR A 80 7.23 -6.80 -19.52
C THR A 80 7.89 -7.94 -18.75
N ARG A 81 9.06 -7.72 -18.13
CA ARG A 81 9.77 -8.73 -17.33
C ARG A 81 8.97 -9.16 -16.10
N ARG A 82 8.28 -8.23 -15.44
CA ARG A 82 7.42 -8.53 -14.27
C ARG A 82 6.14 -9.25 -14.65
N VAL A 83 5.52 -8.85 -15.77
CA VAL A 83 4.34 -9.55 -16.30
C VAL A 83 4.69 -11.01 -16.56
N MET A 84 5.83 -11.25 -17.22
CA MET A 84 6.31 -12.60 -17.48
C MET A 84 6.62 -13.37 -16.19
N GLY A 85 7.27 -12.73 -15.22
CA GLY A 85 7.55 -13.32 -13.91
C GLY A 85 6.29 -13.68 -13.11
N ALA A 86 5.25 -12.85 -13.15
CA ALA A 86 3.98 -13.12 -12.47
C ALA A 86 3.22 -14.30 -13.11
N ILE A 87 3.27 -14.41 -14.44
CA ILE A 87 2.67 -15.52 -15.19
C ILE A 87 3.42 -16.82 -14.92
N LEU A 88 4.75 -16.80 -15.02
CA LEU A 88 5.59 -17.98 -14.78
C LEU A 88 5.57 -18.41 -13.30
N GLY A 89 5.45 -17.46 -12.38
CA GLY A 89 5.38 -17.72 -10.94
C GLY A 89 4.01 -18.17 -10.44
N GLY A 90 3.01 -18.33 -11.32
CA GLY A 90 1.68 -18.84 -10.94
C GLY A 90 0.94 -17.96 -9.92
N GLN A 91 1.31 -16.68 -9.77
CA GLN A 91 0.65 -15.74 -8.86
C GLN A 91 -0.66 -15.24 -9.47
N VAL A 92 -1.60 -16.16 -9.60
CA VAL A 92 -2.86 -15.95 -10.29
C VAL A 92 -3.95 -15.67 -9.25
N GLY A 93 -3.84 -14.55 -8.55
CA GLY A 93 -4.72 -14.21 -7.43
C GLY A 93 -6.18 -13.85 -7.80
N SER A 94 -6.57 -13.95 -9.07
CA SER A 94 -7.92 -13.60 -9.53
C SER A 94 -8.53 -14.73 -10.38
N LEU A 95 -9.85 -14.90 -10.29
CA LEU A 95 -10.64 -15.80 -11.16
C LEU A 95 -10.34 -15.57 -12.65
N PHE A 96 -10.07 -14.31 -13.01
CA PHE A 96 -9.74 -13.92 -14.37
C PHE A 96 -8.34 -14.39 -14.80
N GLY A 97 -7.36 -14.36 -13.89
CA GLY A 97 -6.06 -14.96 -14.15
C GLY A 97 -6.15 -16.48 -14.31
N LEU A 98 -7.02 -17.16 -13.55
CA LEU A 98 -7.22 -18.61 -13.67
C LEU A 98 -7.72 -18.95 -15.08
N THR A 99 -8.63 -18.15 -15.64
CA THR A 99 -9.10 -18.31 -17.01
C THR A 99 -7.97 -18.20 -18.03
N VAL A 100 -7.05 -17.25 -17.86
CA VAL A 100 -5.89 -17.10 -18.76
C VAL A 100 -4.92 -18.26 -18.62
N PHE A 101 -4.66 -18.70 -17.39
CA PHE A 101 -3.83 -19.87 -17.14
C PHE A 101 -4.39 -21.13 -17.82
N LEU A 102 -5.71 -21.36 -17.68
CA LEU A 102 -6.39 -22.46 -18.37
C LEU A 102 -6.33 -22.32 -19.90
N ALA A 103 -6.49 -21.11 -20.43
CA ALA A 103 -6.34 -20.86 -21.86
C ALA A 103 -4.93 -21.21 -22.35
N ILE A 104 -3.88 -20.82 -21.61
CA ILE A 104 -2.49 -21.16 -21.92
C ILE A 104 -2.31 -22.68 -21.98
N ILE A 105 -2.86 -23.43 -21.01
CA ILE A 105 -2.78 -24.90 -21.00
C ILE A 105 -3.44 -25.51 -22.25
N VAL A 106 -4.65 -25.06 -22.59
CA VAL A 106 -5.38 -25.56 -23.77
C VAL A 106 -4.59 -25.30 -25.06
N PHE A 107 -4.10 -24.07 -25.24
CA PHE A 107 -3.32 -23.73 -26.43
C PHE A 107 -1.95 -24.41 -26.47
N ALA A 108 -1.31 -24.64 -25.33
CA ALA A 108 -0.06 -25.41 -25.26
C ALA A 108 -0.28 -26.86 -25.68
N SER A 109 -1.39 -27.48 -25.26
CA SER A 109 -1.80 -28.82 -25.72
C SER A 109 -1.96 -28.87 -27.23
N TRP A 110 -2.72 -27.92 -27.81
CA TRP A 110 -2.92 -27.87 -29.26
C TRP A 110 -1.61 -27.65 -30.02
N THR A 111 -0.71 -26.82 -29.48
CA THR A 111 0.62 -26.61 -30.07
C THR A 111 1.39 -27.92 -30.17
N ALA A 112 1.35 -28.75 -29.11
CA ALA A 112 2.02 -30.04 -29.10
C ALA A 112 1.44 -31.01 -30.12
N ASP A 113 0.11 -31.04 -30.26
CA ASP A 113 -0.58 -31.88 -31.24
C ASP A 113 -0.22 -31.48 -32.68
N TYR A 114 -0.23 -30.17 -33.00
CA TYR A 114 0.16 -29.69 -34.33
C TYR A 114 1.63 -29.97 -34.66
N LEU A 115 2.53 -29.88 -33.68
CA LEU A 115 3.93 -30.25 -33.88
C LEU A 115 4.08 -31.75 -34.18
N ARG A 116 3.30 -32.59 -33.50
CA ARG A 116 3.30 -34.05 -33.73
C ARG A 116 2.80 -34.42 -35.12
N GLU A 117 1.82 -33.69 -35.64
CA GLU A 117 1.23 -33.92 -36.96
C GLU A 117 2.03 -33.29 -38.12
N GLY A 118 3.12 -32.56 -37.81
CA GLY A 118 3.91 -31.84 -38.82
C GLY A 118 3.23 -30.57 -39.34
N GLU A 119 2.16 -30.13 -38.70
CA GLU A 119 1.42 -28.91 -39.05
C GLU A 119 2.06 -27.66 -38.41
N PHE A 120 3.29 -27.37 -38.83
CA PHE A 120 4.10 -26.29 -38.22
C PHE A 120 3.43 -24.91 -38.25
N TYR A 121 2.60 -24.63 -39.26
CA TYR A 121 1.89 -23.36 -39.37
C TYR A 121 0.79 -23.21 -38.30
N MET A 122 0.09 -24.30 -37.95
CA MET A 122 -0.92 -24.29 -36.87
C MET A 122 -0.25 -24.20 -35.51
N ALA A 123 0.87 -24.89 -35.31
CA ALA A 123 1.69 -24.77 -34.12
C ALA A 123 2.19 -23.32 -33.91
N ALA A 124 2.63 -22.66 -34.98
CA ALA A 124 3.02 -21.25 -34.90
C ALA A 124 1.84 -20.35 -34.55
N ALA A 125 0.66 -20.57 -35.14
CA ALA A 125 -0.54 -19.81 -34.86
C ALA A 125 -1.04 -19.97 -33.41
N SER A 126 -0.98 -21.17 -32.85
CA SER A 126 -1.36 -21.42 -31.45
C SER A 126 -0.41 -20.74 -30.47
N ILE A 127 0.91 -20.75 -30.73
CA ILE A 127 1.89 -19.99 -29.95
C ILE A 127 1.59 -18.49 -30.01
N LEU A 128 1.28 -17.98 -31.21
CA LEU A 128 0.94 -16.57 -31.41
C LEU A 128 -0.30 -16.15 -30.62
N MET A 129 -1.31 -17.02 -30.59
CA MET A 129 -2.54 -16.83 -29.82
C MET A 129 -2.26 -16.79 -28.32
N VAL A 130 -1.39 -17.65 -27.80
CA VAL A 130 -0.98 -17.62 -26.39
C VAL A 130 -0.31 -16.28 -26.06
N LEU A 131 0.69 -15.88 -26.85
CA LEU A 131 1.41 -14.63 -26.64
C LEU A 131 0.48 -13.41 -26.69
N THR A 132 -0.45 -13.41 -27.64
CA THR A 132 -1.43 -12.34 -27.81
C THR A 132 -2.39 -12.27 -26.62
N ASN A 133 -2.91 -13.40 -26.14
CA ASN A 133 -3.79 -13.44 -24.97
C ASN A 133 -3.07 -13.01 -23.69
N VAL A 134 -1.82 -13.44 -23.50
CA VAL A 134 -0.96 -12.99 -22.39
C VAL A 134 -0.75 -11.48 -22.43
N LEU A 135 -0.49 -10.93 -23.62
CA LEU A 135 -0.24 -9.51 -23.79
C LEU A 135 -1.52 -8.68 -23.58
N LEU A 136 -2.64 -9.13 -24.15
CA LEU A 136 -3.95 -8.53 -23.95
C LEU A 136 -4.36 -8.58 -22.47
N PHE A 137 -4.04 -9.66 -21.76
CA PHE A 137 -4.26 -9.82 -20.33
C PHE A 137 -3.46 -8.81 -19.52
N ALA A 138 -2.17 -8.64 -19.81
CA ALA A 138 -1.32 -7.65 -19.16
C ALA A 138 -1.88 -6.23 -19.31
N ILE A 139 -2.51 -5.95 -20.45
CA ILE A 139 -3.15 -4.68 -20.78
C ILE A 139 -4.48 -4.51 -20.04
N LEU A 140 -5.38 -5.49 -20.14
CA LEU A 140 -6.75 -5.39 -19.62
C LEU A 140 -6.83 -5.43 -18.11
N LEU A 141 -5.98 -6.23 -17.47
CA LEU A 141 -6.01 -6.31 -16.02
C LEU A 141 -5.59 -5.03 -15.33
N ARG A 142 -5.13 -4.01 -16.08
CA ARG A 142 -4.52 -2.79 -15.53
C ARG A 142 -3.75 -3.19 -14.29
N MET A 143 -2.78 -4.11 -14.43
CA MET A 143 -1.92 -4.42 -13.29
C MET A 143 -1.47 -3.05 -12.82
N PRO A 144 -1.92 -2.58 -11.63
CA PRO A 144 -1.69 -1.21 -11.23
C PRO A 144 -0.20 -1.12 -11.28
N ALA A 145 0.33 -0.32 -12.24
CA ALA A 145 1.74 -0.30 -12.54
C ALA A 145 2.40 -0.11 -11.18
N SER A 146 2.96 -1.19 -10.64
CA SER A 146 3.34 -1.27 -9.23
C SER A 146 4.25 -0.09 -9.08
N SER A 147 3.78 0.96 -8.38
CA SER A 147 4.19 2.33 -8.61
C SER A 147 5.69 2.39 -8.44
N SER A 148 6.38 2.23 -9.56
CA SER A 148 7.74 1.76 -9.59
C SER A 148 8.56 3.01 -9.48
N SER A 149 8.78 3.43 -8.22
CA SER A 149 9.91 4.26 -7.81
C SER A 149 10.24 5.39 -8.80
N SER A 150 9.21 6.10 -9.26
CA SER A 150 9.42 7.42 -9.83
C SER A 150 9.91 8.27 -8.68
N THR A 151 11.08 8.88 -8.90
CA THR A 151 11.84 9.84 -8.12
C THR A 151 10.96 10.97 -7.56
N ARG A 152 10.00 10.63 -6.70
CA ARG A 152 9.01 11.53 -6.14
C ARG A 152 9.57 12.07 -4.84
N GLN A 153 9.67 13.40 -4.82
CA GLN A 153 9.84 14.18 -3.61
C GLN A 153 9.00 13.60 -2.46
N PRO A 154 9.49 13.70 -1.21
CA PRO A 154 8.90 13.06 -0.04
C PRO A 154 7.39 13.33 0.03
N TYR A 155 6.57 12.33 -0.31
CA TYR A 155 5.12 12.45 -0.20
C TYR A 155 4.81 12.70 1.27
N LYS A 156 4.33 13.91 1.56
CA LYS A 156 3.74 14.22 2.85
C LYS A 156 2.37 13.55 2.91
N LYS A 157 2.01 13.05 4.09
CA LYS A 157 0.89 12.14 4.28
C LYS A 157 -0.31 12.90 4.82
N ARG A 158 -1.51 12.40 4.51
CA ARG A 158 -2.78 13.03 4.91
C ARG A 158 -3.29 12.46 6.23
N ILE A 159 -2.88 11.22 6.56
CA ILE A 159 -3.25 10.53 7.78
C ILE A 159 -1.99 10.06 8.50
N LEU A 160 -1.88 10.42 9.79
CA LEU A 160 -0.84 9.94 10.69
C LEU A 160 -1.47 9.08 11.78
N ILE A 161 -0.96 7.88 11.98
CA ILE A 161 -1.31 7.01 13.10
C ILE A 161 -0.09 6.89 14.02
N MET A 162 -0.28 7.12 15.32
CA MET A 162 0.84 7.07 16.27
C MET A 162 0.38 6.69 17.68
N PRO A 163 1.26 6.13 18.52
CA PRO A 163 0.97 5.92 19.93
C PRO A 163 1.30 7.16 20.74
N LEU A 164 0.60 7.33 21.87
CA LEU A 164 0.86 8.39 22.84
C LEU A 164 1.25 7.80 24.19
N SER A 165 2.40 8.22 24.70
CA SER A 165 2.86 7.91 26.05
C SER A 165 2.36 8.93 27.07
N ILE A 166 2.42 8.61 28.36
CA ILE A 166 2.25 9.60 29.43
C ILE A 166 3.40 10.63 29.29
N PRO A 167 3.12 11.95 29.34
CA PRO A 167 4.18 12.95 29.28
C PRO A 167 5.13 12.78 30.47
N ASN A 168 6.44 12.81 30.22
CA ASN A 168 7.42 12.75 31.29
C ASN A 168 7.23 13.97 32.23
N PRO A 169 7.18 13.82 33.57
CA PRO A 169 7.08 14.96 34.49
C PRO A 169 8.17 16.02 34.30
N ASP A 170 9.33 15.66 33.75
CA ASP A 170 10.37 16.64 33.40
C ASP A 170 9.91 17.63 32.29
N CYS A 171 8.91 17.29 31.46
CA CYS A 171 8.27 18.25 30.55
C CYS A 171 7.68 19.45 31.31
N CYS A 172 7.33 19.30 32.60
CA CYS A 172 6.73 20.35 33.42
C CYS A 172 7.78 21.19 34.20
N LYS A 173 9.09 20.92 34.07
CA LYS A 173 10.17 21.65 34.78
C LYS A 173 10.94 22.68 33.93
N ALA A 174 10.76 22.69 32.61
CA ALA A 174 11.58 23.46 31.66
C ALA A 174 11.33 24.99 31.61
N SER A 175 10.81 25.60 32.69
CA SER A 175 10.53 27.04 32.75
C SER A 175 11.02 27.75 34.01
N GLU A 176 11.68 27.06 34.94
CA GLU A 176 12.22 27.69 36.16
C GLU A 176 13.76 27.67 36.09
N ASP A 177 14.34 28.84 36.30
CA ASP A 177 15.70 29.24 35.96
C ASP A 177 16.85 28.28 36.32
N ASN A 178 17.82 28.28 35.41
CA ASN A 178 19.02 27.46 35.31
C ASN A 178 20.10 27.71 36.39
N GLN A 179 19.76 28.03 37.64
CA GLN A 179 20.76 28.53 38.61
C GLN A 179 20.83 27.84 39.98
N SER A 180 20.34 26.60 40.15
CA SER A 180 20.65 25.87 41.40
C SER A 180 21.04 24.40 41.16
N PRO A 181 22.25 23.97 41.59
CA PRO A 181 22.64 22.57 41.52
C PRO A 181 21.76 21.76 42.48
N ARG A 182 20.82 21.00 41.90
CA ARG A 182 19.88 20.16 42.67
C ARG A 182 20.55 18.89 43.17
N LYS A 183 20.44 18.66 44.48
CA LYS A 183 20.51 17.34 45.11
C LYS A 183 19.33 16.50 44.61
N GLU A 184 19.59 15.24 44.27
CA GLU A 184 18.58 14.26 43.83
C GLU A 184 17.66 13.86 44.99
N GLU A 185 16.76 14.75 45.39
CA GLU A 185 15.65 14.37 46.27
C GLU A 185 14.52 13.81 45.39
N LYS A 186 14.31 12.49 45.50
CA LYS A 186 13.21 11.75 44.86
C LYS A 186 11.87 12.30 45.35
N SER A 187 11.35 13.35 44.72
CA SER A 187 10.03 13.88 45.07
C SER A 187 8.93 12.91 44.62
N PRO A 188 7.96 12.59 45.49
CA PRO A 188 6.89 11.64 45.19
C PRO A 188 5.77 12.34 44.42
N CYS A 189 5.93 12.58 43.12
CA CYS A 189 4.82 13.00 42.24
C CYS A 189 3.80 11.87 41.96
N ARG A 190 3.63 10.90 42.88
CA ARG A 190 2.66 9.81 42.74
C ARG A 190 1.33 10.07 43.45
N GLU A 191 1.22 11.08 44.31
CA GLU A 191 -0.05 11.41 44.96
C GLU A 191 -0.87 12.42 44.14
N LYS A 192 -1.83 11.85 43.39
CA LYS A 192 -3.07 12.44 42.85
C LYS A 192 -2.99 13.92 42.43
N CYS A 193 -2.78 14.09 41.12
CA CYS A 193 -2.83 15.34 40.36
C CYS A 193 -4.01 16.27 40.73
N LYS A 194 -3.79 17.20 41.67
CA LYS A 194 -4.36 18.57 41.57
C LYS A 194 -3.61 19.43 40.54
N CYS A 195 -2.56 18.88 39.92
CA CYS A 195 -1.72 19.55 38.94
C CYS A 195 -2.11 19.28 37.47
N GLU A 196 -3.25 18.62 37.18
CA GLU A 196 -3.62 18.31 35.79
C GLU A 196 -3.79 19.57 34.94
N GLU A 197 -4.42 20.62 35.48
CA GLU A 197 -4.63 21.87 34.75
C GLU A 197 -3.33 22.66 34.60
N GLU A 198 -2.52 22.73 35.65
CA GLU A 198 -1.26 23.49 35.65
C GLU A 198 -0.17 22.80 34.84
N CYS A 199 0.01 21.49 35.00
CA CYS A 199 0.92 20.70 34.16
C CYS A 199 0.36 20.61 32.74
N GLY A 200 -0.96 20.61 32.53
CA GLY A 200 -1.58 20.78 31.22
C GLY A 200 -1.16 22.08 30.52
N LYS A 201 -1.23 23.22 31.20
CA LYS A 201 -0.75 24.53 30.68
C LYS A 201 0.75 24.50 30.34
N LYS A 202 1.58 23.89 31.19
CA LYS A 202 3.04 23.73 30.95
C LYS A 202 3.34 22.78 29.79
N ILE A 203 2.56 21.70 29.64
CA ILE A 203 2.68 20.77 28.51
C ILE A 203 2.26 21.49 27.22
N LEU A 204 1.16 22.24 27.22
CA LEU A 204 0.70 23.00 26.06
C LEU A 204 1.74 24.03 25.60
N SER A 205 2.33 24.78 26.53
CA SER A 205 3.40 25.72 26.19
C SER A 205 4.64 25.00 25.64
N SER A 206 4.96 23.82 26.17
CA SER A 206 6.04 22.96 25.66
C SER A 206 5.76 22.43 24.26
N ILE A 207 4.52 22.00 23.98
CA ILE A 207 4.09 21.56 22.64
C ILE A 207 4.26 22.71 21.64
N ASN A 208 3.74 23.89 21.97
CA ASN A 208 3.86 25.06 21.11
C ASN A 208 5.34 25.42 20.86
N ARG A 209 6.18 25.35 21.89
CA ARG A 209 7.63 25.58 21.75
C ARG A 209 8.29 24.56 20.82
N ILE A 210 7.97 23.27 20.97
CA ILE A 210 8.50 22.19 20.13
C ILE A 210 8.07 22.38 18.67
N LEU A 211 6.80 22.67 18.43
CA LEU A 211 6.23 22.81 17.08
C LEU A 211 6.65 24.12 16.37
N LEU A 212 6.94 25.18 17.12
CA LEU A 212 7.43 26.45 16.58
C LEU A 212 8.95 26.48 16.38
N ASN A 213 9.70 25.72 17.18
CA ASN A 213 11.17 25.70 17.15
C ASN A 213 11.72 24.27 17.18
N PRO A 214 11.54 23.50 16.09
CA PRO A 214 11.90 22.07 16.04
C PRO A 214 13.41 21.80 16.14
N SER A 215 14.21 22.76 15.66
CA SER A 215 15.67 22.69 15.62
C SER A 215 16.33 22.81 17.00
N GLN A 216 15.63 23.34 18.00
CA GLN A 216 16.21 23.49 19.33
C GLN A 216 16.27 22.14 20.06
N PRO A 217 17.36 21.84 20.76
CA PRO A 217 17.46 20.65 21.61
C PRO A 217 16.58 20.85 22.86
N HIS A 218 15.27 20.66 22.72
CA HIS A 218 14.35 20.62 23.86
C HIS A 218 14.62 19.38 24.72
N GLU A 219 14.81 19.61 26.01
CA GLU A 219 15.05 18.58 27.02
C GLU A 219 13.88 17.61 27.14
N ARG A 220 14.23 16.31 27.23
CA ARG A 220 13.57 15.16 27.89
C ARG A 220 12.05 14.97 27.74
N CYS A 221 11.38 15.71 26.87
CA CYS A 221 9.96 15.51 26.65
C CYS A 221 9.72 14.43 25.61
N ASN A 222 9.20 13.28 26.06
CA ASN A 222 8.92 12.13 25.22
C ASN A 222 7.85 12.41 24.13
N TRP A 223 7.00 13.43 24.32
CA TRP A 223 6.07 13.91 23.31
C TRP A 223 6.74 14.61 22.12
N ARG A 224 8.03 14.97 22.22
CA ARG A 224 8.77 15.51 21.08
C ARG A 224 8.71 14.59 19.87
N VAL A 225 8.85 13.29 20.08
CA VAL A 225 8.87 12.28 19.02
C VAL A 225 7.58 12.26 18.19
N PRO A 226 6.37 12.09 18.78
CA PRO A 226 5.13 12.17 18.02
C PRO A 226 4.90 13.56 17.40
N LEU A 227 5.28 14.64 18.09
CA LEU A 227 5.12 16.01 17.56
C LEU A 227 6.00 16.29 16.34
N MET A 228 7.19 15.71 16.24
CA MET A 228 8.02 15.82 15.04
C MET A 228 7.37 15.20 13.80
N SER A 229 6.69 14.05 13.96
CA SER A 229 5.91 13.49 12.85
C SER A 229 4.72 14.37 12.48
N VAL A 230 4.05 14.98 13.45
CA VAL A 230 2.97 15.96 13.19
C VAL A 230 3.50 17.14 12.38
N GLU A 231 4.61 17.73 12.81
CA GLU A 231 5.23 18.88 12.17
C GLU A 231 5.69 18.58 10.73
N HIS A 232 6.36 17.44 10.54
CA HIS A 232 6.85 17.01 9.22
C HIS A 232 5.71 16.93 8.17
N HIS A 233 4.54 16.43 8.60
CA HIS A 233 3.34 16.30 7.76
C HIS A 233 2.37 17.48 7.85
N ALA A 234 2.65 18.51 8.66
CA ALA A 234 1.73 19.61 8.99
C ALA A 234 0.98 20.23 7.80
N LYS A 235 1.64 20.34 6.63
CA LYS A 235 1.06 20.96 5.42
C LYS A 235 -0.02 20.13 4.74
N THR A 236 0.01 18.81 4.88
CA THR A 236 -0.90 17.89 4.18
C THR A 236 -1.77 17.08 5.12
N LEU A 237 -1.46 17.10 6.42
CA LEU A 237 -2.17 16.35 7.42
C LEU A 237 -3.63 16.83 7.49
N GLU A 238 -4.55 15.88 7.40
CA GLU A 238 -5.99 16.10 7.55
C GLU A 238 -6.50 15.40 8.81
N ARG A 239 -5.94 14.23 9.13
CA ARG A 239 -6.33 13.46 10.31
C ARG A 239 -5.13 12.87 11.05
N ILE A 240 -5.27 12.79 12.36
CA ILE A 240 -4.37 12.11 13.27
C ILE A 240 -5.18 11.10 14.07
N TYR A 241 -4.74 9.85 14.08
CA TYR A 241 -5.25 8.84 14.99
C TYR A 241 -4.20 8.52 16.05
N VAL A 242 -4.57 8.63 17.32
CA VAL A 242 -3.66 8.49 18.45
C VAL A 242 -4.04 7.26 19.26
N ILE A 243 -3.18 6.25 19.29
CA ILE A 243 -3.37 5.06 20.13
C ILE A 243 -2.96 5.40 21.57
N THR A 244 -3.85 5.16 22.52
CA THR A 244 -3.65 5.52 23.93
C THR A 244 -3.81 4.32 24.86
N SER A 245 -2.99 4.27 25.91
CA SER A 245 -3.17 3.33 27.01
C SER A 245 -4.22 3.88 27.98
N ARG A 246 -4.64 3.09 28.96
CA ARG A 246 -5.53 3.57 30.04
C ARG A 246 -4.95 4.78 30.76
N GLU A 247 -3.64 4.84 30.91
CA GLU A 247 -2.94 5.94 31.55
C GLU A 247 -2.77 7.14 30.62
N SER A 248 -2.30 6.93 29.38
CA SER A 248 -2.06 8.06 28.46
C SER A 248 -3.34 8.67 27.89
N SER A 249 -4.46 7.94 27.89
CA SER A 249 -5.79 8.45 27.53
C SER A 249 -6.21 9.63 28.41
N LYS A 250 -5.82 9.64 29.69
CA LYS A 250 -6.09 10.76 30.61
C LYS A 250 -5.46 12.07 30.12
N CYS A 251 -4.33 11.99 29.44
CA CYS A 251 -3.60 13.14 28.91
C CYS A 251 -3.90 13.43 27.43
N PHE A 252 -4.74 12.63 26.76
CA PHE A 252 -5.03 12.77 25.33
C PHE A 252 -5.62 14.14 24.99
N HIS A 253 -6.50 14.67 25.83
CA HIS A 253 -7.13 15.98 25.61
C HIS A 253 -6.08 17.11 25.53
N ILE A 254 -5.05 17.07 26.39
CA ILE A 254 -3.93 18.04 26.40
C ILE A 254 -3.14 17.94 25.09
N PHE A 255 -2.79 16.72 24.66
CA PHE A 255 -2.11 16.50 23.39
C PHE A 255 -2.93 17.04 22.22
N ARG A 256 -4.23 16.72 22.18
CA ARG A 256 -5.17 17.15 21.15
C ARG A 256 -5.28 18.67 21.09
N GLU A 257 -5.38 19.34 22.24
CA GLU A 257 -5.44 20.81 22.31
C GLU A 257 -4.15 21.45 21.84
N GLY A 258 -3.00 20.94 22.26
CA GLY A 258 -1.69 21.45 21.83
C GLY A 258 -1.49 21.33 20.32
N VAL A 259 -1.82 20.17 19.75
CA VAL A 259 -1.74 19.97 18.29
C VAL A 259 -2.76 20.83 17.56
N ARG A 260 -3.99 21.02 18.07
CA ARG A 260 -5.00 21.91 17.45
C ARG A 260 -4.59 23.38 17.47
N GLY A 261 -3.88 23.82 18.51
CA GLY A 261 -3.30 25.15 18.58
C GLY A 261 -2.31 25.43 17.44
N TYR A 262 -1.60 24.39 16.99
CA TYR A 262 -0.68 24.44 15.86
C TYR A 262 -1.35 24.14 14.50
N LEU A 263 -2.28 23.18 14.45
CA LEU A 263 -2.99 22.70 13.25
C LEU A 263 -4.51 22.77 13.43
N ASN A 264 -5.08 23.95 13.20
CA ASN A 264 -6.49 24.23 13.45
C ASN A 264 -7.48 23.39 12.63
N LYS A 265 -7.08 22.85 11.48
CA LYS A 265 -7.95 22.08 10.56
C LYS A 265 -7.86 20.56 10.70
N VAL A 266 -6.92 20.05 11.50
CA VAL A 266 -6.67 18.60 11.59
C VAL A 266 -7.67 17.94 12.54
N LYS A 267 -8.32 16.87 12.08
CA LYS A 267 -9.16 16.01 12.93
C LYS A 267 -8.25 15.08 13.74
N ILE A 268 -8.38 15.10 15.06
CA ILE A 268 -7.56 14.26 15.95
C ILE A 268 -8.49 13.32 16.71
N GLU A 269 -8.30 12.03 16.52
CA GLU A 269 -9.15 10.96 17.05
C GLU A 269 -8.32 10.00 17.92
N GLU A 270 -8.92 9.51 18.99
CA GLU A 270 -8.30 8.55 19.89
C GLU A 270 -8.65 7.11 19.47
N ILE A 271 -7.65 6.23 19.45
CA ILE A 271 -7.81 4.78 19.32
C ILE A 271 -7.50 4.19 20.71
N GLY A 272 -8.48 4.18 21.60
CA GLY A 272 -8.26 3.69 22.95
C GLY A 272 -9.37 4.05 23.94
N PRO A 273 -9.13 3.78 25.24
CA PRO A 273 -7.91 3.18 25.78
C PRO A 273 -7.76 1.68 25.44
N VAL A 274 -6.53 1.22 25.25
CA VAL A 274 -6.15 -0.21 25.07
C VAL A 274 -5.06 -0.63 26.06
N ASP A 275 -4.88 -1.93 26.31
CA ASP A 275 -3.68 -2.41 27.01
C ASP A 275 -2.47 -2.40 26.06
N PHE A 276 -1.46 -1.59 26.39
CA PHE A 276 -0.24 -1.50 25.58
C PHE A 276 0.60 -2.77 25.65
N ASN A 277 0.34 -3.70 26.56
CA ASN A 277 1.04 -4.98 26.60
C ASN A 277 0.29 -6.09 25.85
N ASP A 278 -0.96 -5.84 25.44
CA ASP A 278 -1.77 -6.76 24.65
C ASP A 278 -1.63 -6.42 23.15
N TYR A 279 -0.74 -7.13 22.47
CA TYR A 279 -0.50 -6.97 21.04
C TYR A 279 -1.77 -7.18 20.20
N ASP A 280 -2.59 -8.18 20.53
CA ASP A 280 -3.77 -8.54 19.76
C ASP A 280 -4.87 -7.49 19.93
N GLU A 281 -5.07 -6.97 21.14
CA GLU A 281 -6.00 -5.86 21.37
C GLU A 281 -5.61 -4.63 20.55
N VAL A 282 -4.33 -4.23 20.60
CA VAL A 282 -3.81 -3.07 19.86
C VAL A 282 -3.99 -3.28 18.35
N LEU A 283 -3.58 -4.43 17.83
CA LEU A 283 -3.68 -4.74 16.41
C LEU A 283 -5.14 -4.77 15.93
N ASN A 284 -6.04 -5.41 16.68
CA ASN A 284 -7.46 -5.50 16.31
C ASN A 284 -8.13 -4.11 16.27
N ARG A 285 -7.81 -3.24 17.24
CA ARG A 285 -8.29 -1.84 17.26
C ARG A 285 -7.72 -1.02 16.11
N LEU A 286 -6.46 -1.24 15.77
CA LEU A 286 -5.82 -0.59 14.63
C LEU A 286 -6.47 -1.02 13.31
N LEU A 287 -6.65 -2.32 13.08
CA LEU A 287 -7.31 -2.86 11.88
C LEU A 287 -8.76 -2.38 11.74
N ALA A 288 -9.50 -2.26 12.85
CA ALA A 288 -10.84 -1.68 12.84
C ALA A 288 -10.81 -0.20 12.41
N THR A 289 -9.87 0.58 12.92
CA THR A 289 -9.67 1.99 12.53
C THR A 289 -9.29 2.13 11.06
N LEU A 290 -8.43 1.26 10.54
CA LEU A 290 -8.06 1.26 9.12
C LEU A 290 -9.26 1.00 8.19
N LYS A 291 -10.20 0.14 8.60
CA LYS A 291 -11.46 -0.06 7.86
C LYS A 291 -12.32 1.20 7.81
N VAL A 292 -12.36 1.99 8.90
CA VAL A 292 -13.07 3.28 8.93
C VAL A 292 -12.37 4.29 8.01
N ILE A 293 -11.04 4.41 8.10
CA ILE A 293 -10.25 5.30 7.24
C ILE A 293 -10.51 5.01 5.74
N ARG A 294 -10.54 3.73 5.36
CA ARG A 294 -10.84 3.31 3.98
C ARG A 294 -12.26 3.67 3.55
N ARG A 295 -13.23 3.50 4.44
CA ARG A 295 -14.63 3.88 4.19
C ARG A 295 -14.77 5.38 3.94
N ASP A 296 -13.94 6.19 4.60
CA ASP A 296 -13.86 7.64 4.41
C ASP A 296 -13.14 8.04 3.10
N GLY A 297 -12.67 7.07 2.30
CA GLY A 297 -12.14 7.27 0.96
C GLY A 297 -10.64 7.53 0.88
N TYR A 298 -9.90 7.33 1.99
CA TYR A 298 -8.45 7.42 2.01
C TYR A 298 -7.80 6.12 1.55
N GLY A 299 -6.77 6.25 0.71
CA GLY A 299 -5.99 5.13 0.18
C GLY A 299 -4.75 4.84 1.01
N ASP A 300 -4.11 3.69 0.78
CA ASP A 300 -2.93 3.27 1.53
C ASP A 300 -1.75 4.26 1.37
N GLU A 301 -1.71 5.00 0.26
CA GLU A 301 -0.76 6.07 -0.02
C GLU A 301 -0.92 7.31 0.87
N ASP A 302 -2.10 7.50 1.48
CA ASP A 302 -2.41 8.66 2.33
C ASP A 302 -1.92 8.47 3.78
N LEU A 303 -1.63 7.21 4.17
CA LEU A 303 -1.32 6.83 5.55
C LEU A 303 0.19 6.75 5.83
N THR A 304 0.54 7.07 7.08
CA THR A 304 1.85 6.78 7.68
C THR A 304 1.71 6.44 9.15
N PHE A 305 2.60 5.59 9.65
CA PHE A 305 2.59 5.06 11.00
C PHE A 305 3.87 5.50 11.72
N ASN A 306 3.77 6.31 12.78
CA ASN A 306 4.91 6.57 13.64
C ASN A 306 5.05 5.43 14.64
N ILE A 307 6.14 4.67 14.54
CA ILE A 307 6.44 3.49 15.36
C ILE A 307 7.44 3.77 16.50
N SER A 308 7.75 5.04 16.74
CA SER A 308 8.87 5.48 17.59
C SER A 308 8.56 5.50 19.09
N GLY A 309 7.31 5.25 19.46
CA GLY A 309 6.82 5.30 20.84
C GLY A 309 5.95 4.10 21.19
N GLY A 310 5.50 4.08 22.44
CA GLY A 310 4.75 2.95 22.99
C GLY A 310 5.64 1.85 23.53
N THR A 311 5.03 0.73 23.90
CA THR A 311 5.71 -0.52 24.25
C THR A 311 6.13 -1.27 22.98
N SER A 312 6.96 -2.29 23.13
CA SER A 312 7.34 -3.20 22.04
C SER A 312 6.12 -3.84 21.36
N ALA A 313 5.06 -4.18 22.10
CA ALA A 313 3.82 -4.72 21.54
C ALA A 313 3.11 -3.71 20.63
N VAL A 314 3.01 -2.44 21.04
CA VAL A 314 2.41 -1.38 20.21
C VAL A 314 3.25 -1.10 18.96
N THR A 315 4.57 -1.01 19.11
CA THR A 315 5.50 -0.86 17.98
C THR A 315 5.36 -2.02 16.98
N ALA A 316 5.28 -3.26 17.47
CA ALA A 316 5.09 -4.43 16.63
C ALA A 316 3.74 -4.38 15.89
N ALA A 317 2.64 -4.06 16.58
CA ALA A 317 1.31 -3.98 15.97
C ALA A 317 1.23 -2.90 14.87
N LEU A 318 1.78 -1.71 15.13
CA LEU A 318 1.88 -0.64 14.14
C LEU A 318 2.75 -1.05 12.94
N THR A 319 3.86 -1.72 13.19
CA THR A 319 4.76 -2.21 12.13
C THR A 319 4.05 -3.24 11.27
N VAL A 320 3.40 -4.24 11.87
CA VAL A 320 2.64 -5.28 11.15
C VAL A 320 1.51 -4.66 10.33
N ALA A 321 0.76 -3.72 10.89
CA ALA A 321 -0.28 -3.00 10.16
C ALA A 321 0.30 -2.21 8.98
N ALA A 322 1.46 -1.57 9.16
CA ALA A 322 2.13 -0.86 8.08
C ALA A 322 2.57 -1.81 6.96
N VAL A 323 3.22 -2.94 7.28
CA VAL A 323 3.70 -3.93 6.30
C VAL A 323 2.53 -4.56 5.52
N ARG A 324 1.52 -5.05 6.24
CA ARG A 324 0.44 -5.88 5.68
C ARG A 324 -0.30 -5.15 4.56
N GLU A 325 -0.43 -3.85 4.71
CA GLU A 325 -1.22 -2.99 3.84
C GLU A 325 -0.31 -2.13 2.92
N GLY A 326 1.01 -2.39 2.93
CA GLY A 326 1.99 -1.68 2.10
C GLY A 326 2.14 -0.19 2.43
N HIS A 327 1.91 0.18 3.68
CA HIS A 327 2.02 1.56 4.14
C HIS A 327 3.45 1.94 4.52
N GLN A 328 3.68 3.25 4.63
CA GLN A 328 4.92 3.80 5.14
C GLN A 328 4.94 3.76 6.67
N ALA A 329 6.03 3.26 7.25
CA ALA A 329 6.33 3.45 8.66
C ALA A 329 7.39 4.54 8.84
N GLU A 330 7.36 5.21 9.98
CA GLU A 330 8.27 6.28 10.35
C GLU A 330 8.83 6.05 11.75
N TYR A 331 10.13 6.22 11.90
CA TYR A 331 10.85 6.08 13.15
C TYR A 331 11.72 7.31 13.41
N VAL A 332 11.59 7.92 14.58
CA VAL A 332 12.45 9.01 15.03
C VAL A 332 13.61 8.42 15.79
N GLU A 333 14.83 8.69 15.32
CA GLU A 333 16.04 8.21 15.97
C GLU A 333 16.20 8.84 17.35
N GLN A 334 16.15 8.00 18.40
CA GLN A 334 16.24 8.44 19.80
C GLN A 334 17.69 8.55 20.29
N LYS A 335 18.59 7.68 19.83
CA LYS A 335 20.01 7.69 20.20
C LYS A 335 20.78 8.55 19.20
N ARG A 336 21.33 9.66 19.67
CA ARG A 336 22.20 10.52 18.87
C ARG A 336 23.65 10.15 19.07
N LYS A 337 24.46 10.22 18.01
CA LYS A 337 25.92 10.15 18.11
C LYS A 337 26.47 11.44 18.73
N ASP A 338 25.92 12.59 18.31
CA ASP A 338 26.21 13.91 18.86
C ASP A 338 24.93 14.50 19.49
N PRO A 339 24.94 14.94 20.76
CA PRO A 339 23.81 15.66 21.37
C PRO A 339 23.29 16.85 20.55
N GLN A 340 24.16 17.51 19.78
CA GLN A 340 23.85 18.66 18.93
C GLN A 340 23.11 18.28 17.65
N ASP A 341 23.22 17.02 17.20
CA ASP A 341 22.51 16.58 16.00
C ASP A 341 20.99 16.66 16.21
N PRO A 342 20.23 17.24 15.27
CA PRO A 342 18.78 17.19 15.35
C PRO A 342 18.33 15.72 15.19
N PRO A 343 17.29 15.30 15.94
CA PRO A 343 16.73 13.97 15.79
C PRO A 343 16.25 13.78 14.34
N LYS A 344 16.56 12.64 13.75
CA LYS A 344 16.25 12.34 12.36
C LYS A 344 15.01 11.47 12.27
N LEU A 345 14.05 11.90 11.45
CA LEU A 345 12.88 11.08 11.10
C LEU A 345 13.28 10.15 9.95
N LEU A 346 13.47 8.87 10.27
CA LEU A 346 13.74 7.81 9.32
C LEU A 346 12.41 7.29 8.75
N ARG A 347 12.37 7.14 7.43
CA ARG A 347 11.25 6.53 6.73
C ARG A 347 11.60 5.08 6.44
N ILE A 348 10.68 4.19 6.73
CA ILE A 348 10.81 2.77 6.47
C ILE A 348 9.66 2.39 5.53
N ASP A 349 9.98 2.30 4.25
CA ASP A 349 9.06 1.75 3.26
C ASP A 349 9.13 0.22 3.36
N VAL A 350 8.24 -0.37 4.16
CA VAL A 350 8.23 -1.83 4.35
C VAL A 350 7.33 -2.47 3.32
N ARG A 351 7.92 -3.19 2.36
CA ARG A 351 7.16 -4.05 1.45
C ARG A 351 7.01 -5.42 2.09
N PRO A 352 5.94 -6.18 1.78
CA PRO A 352 5.80 -7.57 2.25
C PRO A 352 7.04 -8.42 1.97
N GLY A 353 7.70 -8.24 0.81
CA GLY A 353 8.95 -8.91 0.45
C GLY A 353 10.16 -8.53 1.32
N ASP A 354 10.16 -7.37 1.97
CA ASP A 354 11.26 -6.96 2.85
C ASP A 354 11.25 -7.73 4.17
N VAL A 355 10.07 -8.09 4.66
CA VAL A 355 9.92 -8.92 5.87
C VAL A 355 10.42 -10.33 5.62
N TRP A 356 10.06 -10.94 4.48
CA TRP A 356 10.58 -12.25 4.09
C TRP A 356 12.11 -12.25 4.00
N ARG A 357 12.69 -11.23 3.34
CA ARG A 357 14.14 -11.06 3.25
C ARG A 357 14.81 -10.87 4.60
N ALA A 358 14.22 -10.08 5.50
CA ALA A 358 14.74 -9.88 6.85
C ALA A 358 14.73 -11.17 7.68
N MET A 359 13.80 -12.08 7.42
CA MET A 359 13.73 -13.41 8.03
C MET A 359 14.62 -14.46 7.34
N GLY A 360 15.43 -14.06 6.35
CA GLY A 360 16.31 -14.96 5.61
C GLY A 360 15.63 -15.76 4.50
N PHE A 361 14.36 -15.51 4.21
CA PHE A 361 13.67 -16.12 3.07
C PHE A 361 13.90 -15.26 1.82
N SER A 362 14.74 -15.74 0.90
CA SER A 362 14.84 -15.17 -0.43
C SER A 362 13.74 -15.79 -1.31
N PRO A 363 12.85 -15.00 -1.92
CA PRO A 363 11.86 -15.55 -2.85
C PRO A 363 12.47 -16.10 -4.16
N GLU A 364 13.80 -16.07 -4.31
CA GLU A 364 14.56 -16.60 -5.45
C GLU A 364 15.20 -17.99 -5.20
N SER A 365 15.00 -18.59 -4.02
CA SER A 365 15.38 -19.98 -3.71
C SER A 365 14.14 -20.86 -3.62
#